data_AF-A0AAD7J466-F1
#
_entry.id   AF-A0AAD7J466-F1
#
_cell.length_a   1.000
_cell.length_b   1.000
_cell.length_c   1.000
_cell.angle_alpha   90.00
_cell.angle_beta   90.00
_cell.angle_gamma   90.00
#
_symmetry.space_group_name_H-M   'P 1'
#
loop_
_entity.id
_entity.type
_entity.pdbx_description
1 polymer ?
#
loop_
_entity_poly.entity_id
_entity_poly.type
_entity_poly.pdbx_seq_one_letter_code
_entity_poly.pdbx_strand_id
1 'polypeptide(L)'
;MCPTDPRYKPLIMVYRLVEALKSKVPVTDKKTTFWNAYKTLADEHDKEFQQKYSTDLDTALIFAGLFSAISSAFIIQIQPGIQLHDTPLLILVAECLLYVSLSLTLLAALLAVLGKQWLMYYSAAGDRGTIEARGLERQGKFDSLQKWKFETVLQIFPLLLQFGLLVFAIALSVYLWTVHHALAIIVISFTSLGFFSYSLLLLSAVFLESPFQNPLVPLIALCFEVAKLLLILPLLYLYLALKYAYPYRLINRLR
;
A
#
# COMPACT_ATOMS: atom_id res chain seq x y z
N MET A 1 -2.13 -11.22 -26.35
CA MET A 1 -1.28 -11.44 -25.17
C MET A 1 -1.22 -10.15 -24.38
N CYS A 2 -1.69 -10.13 -23.13
CA CYS A 2 -1.85 -8.88 -22.38
C CYS A 2 -0.49 -8.43 -21.81
N PRO A 3 0.03 -7.23 -22.17
CA PRO A 3 1.37 -6.77 -21.79
C PRO A 3 1.55 -6.41 -20.29
N THR A 4 0.59 -6.79 -19.44
CA THR A 4 0.37 -6.19 -18.12
C THR A 4 0.59 -7.17 -16.96
N ASP A 5 0.88 -8.44 -17.23
CA ASP A 5 1.19 -9.41 -16.18
C ASP A 5 2.61 -9.14 -15.60
N PRO A 6 2.75 -8.96 -14.27
CA PRO A 6 4.02 -8.65 -13.62
C PRO A 6 5.13 -9.68 -13.89
N ARG A 7 4.78 -10.93 -14.25
CA ARG A 7 5.75 -11.97 -14.65
C ARG A 7 6.50 -11.66 -15.95
N TYR A 8 5.98 -10.75 -16.78
CA TYR A 8 6.54 -10.41 -18.09
C TYR A 8 7.30 -9.09 -18.14
N LYS A 9 7.33 -8.31 -17.04
CA LYS A 9 8.10 -7.06 -16.97
C LYS A 9 9.59 -7.23 -17.34
N PRO A 10 10.29 -8.29 -16.86
CA PRO A 10 11.66 -8.56 -17.29
C PRO A 10 11.73 -8.87 -18.80
N LEU A 11 10.76 -9.62 -19.33
CA LEU A 11 10.68 -9.97 -20.74
C LEU A 11 10.45 -8.75 -21.64
N ILE A 12 9.64 -7.78 -21.21
CA ILE A 12 9.37 -6.55 -21.95
C ILE A 12 10.65 -5.69 -22.02
N MET A 13 11.38 -5.58 -20.92
CA MET A 13 12.65 -4.85 -20.91
C MET A 13 13.67 -5.50 -21.84
N VAL A 14 13.79 -6.83 -21.83
CA VAL A 14 14.64 -7.59 -22.75
C VAL A 14 14.19 -7.42 -24.20
N TYR A 15 12.88 -7.48 -24.47
CA TYR A 15 12.33 -7.28 -25.81
C TYR A 15 12.68 -5.88 -26.36
N ARG A 16 12.40 -4.82 -25.58
CA ARG A 16 12.73 -3.44 -25.96
C ARG A 16 14.22 -3.24 -26.18
N LEU A 17 15.06 -3.89 -25.37
CA LEU A 17 16.51 -3.87 -25.53
C LEU A 17 16.93 -4.54 -26.84
N VAL A 18 16.40 -5.72 -27.15
CA VAL A 18 16.68 -6.44 -28.39
C VAL A 18 16.23 -5.64 -29.61
N GLU A 19 15.06 -5.00 -29.54
CA GLU A 19 14.53 -4.13 -30.60
C GLU A 19 15.41 -2.89 -30.81
N ALA A 20 15.82 -2.23 -29.73
CA ALA A 20 16.73 -1.09 -29.76
C ALA A 20 18.14 -1.46 -30.27
N LEU A 21 18.57 -2.71 -30.11
CA LEU A 21 19.83 -3.22 -30.64
C LEU A 21 19.74 -3.60 -32.12
N LYS A 22 18.60 -4.11 -32.58
CA LYS A 22 18.36 -4.43 -34.00
C LYS A 22 18.30 -3.18 -34.88
N SER A 23 17.88 -2.03 -34.33
CA SER A 23 17.77 -0.78 -35.08
C SER A 23 19.11 -0.05 -35.28
N LYS A 24 20.18 -0.43 -34.57
CA LYS A 24 21.51 0.21 -34.68
C LYS A 24 22.44 -0.55 -35.66
N VAL A 25 22.86 0.15 -36.71
CA VAL A 25 23.87 -0.15 -37.79
C VAL A 25 25.18 -0.78 -37.23
N PRO A 26 25.97 -1.58 -37.98
CA PRO A 26 27.00 -2.45 -37.40
C PRO A 26 28.02 -1.68 -36.57
N VAL A 27 28.07 -2.09 -35.30
CA VAL A 27 28.72 -1.37 -34.22
C VAL A 27 30.14 -1.90 -34.02
N THR A 28 31.12 -1.01 -34.01
CA THR A 28 32.55 -1.30 -33.74
C THR A 28 32.81 -1.78 -32.30
N ASP A 29 31.96 -1.37 -31.33
CA ASP A 29 31.96 -1.85 -29.94
C ASP A 29 30.55 -2.26 -29.48
N LYS A 30 30.27 -3.57 -29.61
CA LYS A 30 28.99 -4.19 -29.22
C LYS A 30 28.66 -3.98 -27.74
N LYS A 31 29.68 -3.95 -26.86
CA LYS A 31 29.50 -3.91 -25.40
C LYS A 31 29.07 -2.52 -24.94
N THR A 32 29.77 -1.48 -25.41
CA THR A 32 29.40 -0.09 -25.10
C THR A 32 28.01 0.25 -25.65
N THR A 33 27.66 -0.26 -26.83
CA THR A 33 26.34 0.01 -27.42
C THR A 33 25.20 -0.71 -26.69
N PHE A 34 25.44 -1.93 -26.23
CA PHE A 34 24.53 -2.64 -25.32
C PHE A 34 24.27 -1.82 -24.06
N TRP A 35 25.32 -1.43 -23.35
CA TRP A 35 25.16 -0.71 -22.07
C TRP A 35 24.56 0.69 -22.24
N ASN A 36 24.83 1.36 -23.36
CA ASN A 36 24.17 2.62 -23.69
C ASN A 36 22.68 2.43 -23.98
N ALA A 37 22.30 1.40 -24.75
CA ALA A 37 20.89 1.10 -25.01
C ALA A 37 20.16 0.69 -23.72
N TYR A 38 20.79 -0.16 -22.89
CA TYR A 38 20.27 -0.53 -21.58
C TYR A 38 20.07 0.68 -20.69
N LYS A 39 21.07 1.57 -20.60
CA LYS A 39 20.99 2.78 -19.78
C LYS A 39 19.80 3.65 -20.18
N THR A 40 19.61 3.92 -21.47
CA THR A 40 18.49 4.74 -21.96
C THR A 40 17.14 4.11 -21.60
N LEU A 41 16.97 2.81 -21.86
CA LEU A 41 15.73 2.10 -21.57
C LEU A 41 15.45 2.00 -20.06
N ALA A 42 16.48 1.77 -19.25
CA ALA A 42 16.37 1.72 -17.80
C ALA A 42 16.02 3.10 -17.22
N ASP A 43 16.66 4.17 -17.70
CA ASP A 43 16.37 5.54 -17.26
C ASP A 43 14.92 5.93 -17.59
N GLU A 44 14.41 5.54 -18.77
CA GLU A 44 13.00 5.74 -19.14
C GLU A 44 12.05 4.97 -18.21
N HIS A 45 12.33 3.69 -17.98
CA HIS A 45 11.51 2.85 -17.11
C HIS A 45 11.50 3.34 -15.64
N ASP A 46 12.66 3.69 -15.10
CA ASP A 46 12.82 4.18 -13.73
C ASP A 46 12.09 5.52 -13.54
N LYS A 47 12.14 6.41 -14.53
CA LYS A 47 11.39 7.68 -14.52
C LYS A 47 9.90 7.45 -14.55
N GLU A 48 9.39 6.59 -15.44
CA GLU A 48 7.97 6.25 -15.50
C GLU A 48 7.49 5.64 -14.18
N PHE A 49 8.25 4.70 -13.62
CA PHE A 49 7.95 4.06 -12.34
C PHE A 49 7.93 5.08 -11.20
N GLN A 50 8.97 5.91 -11.08
CA GLN A 50 9.07 6.94 -10.05
C GLN A 50 7.96 7.98 -10.17
N GLN A 51 7.68 8.46 -11.37
CA GLN A 51 6.65 9.48 -11.59
C GLN A 51 5.28 8.95 -11.19
N LYS A 52 4.91 7.76 -11.67
CA LYS A 52 3.62 7.13 -11.34
C LYS A 52 3.42 7.01 -9.83
N TYR A 53 4.35 6.34 -9.15
CA TYR A 53 4.19 6.09 -7.72
C TYR A 53 4.36 7.35 -6.88
N SER A 54 5.19 8.31 -7.28
CA SER A 54 5.25 9.61 -6.58
C SER A 54 3.91 10.33 -6.65
N THR A 55 3.27 10.38 -7.83
CA THR A 55 1.96 11.03 -8.01
C THR A 55 0.87 10.33 -7.21
N ASP A 56 0.85 9.00 -7.18
CA ASP A 56 -0.13 8.25 -6.38
C ASP A 56 0.03 8.53 -4.88
N LEU A 57 1.27 8.57 -4.39
CA LEU A 57 1.58 8.88 -2.98
C LEU A 57 1.27 10.34 -2.63
N ASP A 58 1.56 11.29 -3.51
CA ASP A 58 1.19 12.70 -3.35
C ASP A 58 -0.31 12.88 -3.22
N THR A 59 -1.06 12.21 -4.10
CA THR A 59 -2.52 12.21 -4.08
C THR A 59 -3.03 11.65 -2.76
N ALA A 60 -2.49 10.50 -2.30
CA ALA A 60 -2.87 9.91 -1.02
C ALA A 60 -2.60 10.85 0.18
N LEU A 61 -1.47 11.57 0.18
CA LEU A 61 -1.12 12.52 1.25
C LEU A 61 -2.08 13.71 1.30
N ILE A 62 -2.47 14.27 0.15
CA ILE A 62 -3.45 15.36 0.07
C ILE A 62 -4.79 14.89 0.65
N PHE A 63 -5.26 13.71 0.22
CA PHE A 63 -6.50 13.14 0.74
C PHE A 63 -6.44 12.88 2.25
N ALA A 64 -5.32 12.34 2.75
CA ALA A 64 -5.16 12.09 4.17
C ALA A 64 -5.21 13.36 5.02
N GLY A 65 -4.60 14.46 4.54
CA GLY A 65 -4.65 15.77 5.21
C GLY A 65 -6.08 16.32 5.29
N LEU A 66 -6.79 16.33 4.16
CA LEU A 66 -8.18 16.81 4.09
C LEU A 66 -9.12 15.94 4.95
N PHE A 67 -8.95 14.61 4.88
CA PHE A 67 -9.75 13.67 5.64
C PHE A 67 -9.54 13.77 7.15
N SER A 68 -8.29 14.01 7.59
CA SER A 68 -7.97 14.21 9.01
C SER A 68 -8.68 15.43 9.58
N ALA A 69 -8.74 16.54 8.82
CA ALA A 69 -9.46 17.75 9.22
C ALA A 69 -10.97 17.51 9.37
N ILE A 70 -11.60 16.88 8.37
CA ILE A 70 -13.04 16.58 8.40
C ILE A 70 -13.36 15.61 9.54
N SER A 71 -12.57 14.54 9.71
CA SER A 71 -12.77 13.56 10.78
C SER A 71 -12.63 14.18 12.17
N SER A 72 -11.64 15.05 12.36
CA SER A 72 -11.44 15.77 13.63
C SER A 72 -12.62 16.68 13.95
N ALA A 73 -13.19 17.36 12.95
CA ALA A 73 -14.38 18.19 13.13
C ALA A 73 -15.59 17.37 13.62
N PHE A 74 -15.82 16.20 13.03
CA PHE A 74 -16.90 15.30 13.47
C PHE A 74 -16.66 14.72 14.87
N ILE A 75 -15.42 14.35 15.19
CA ILE A 75 -15.06 13.87 16.55
C ILE A 75 -15.38 14.96 17.59
N ILE A 76 -14.96 16.20 17.35
CA ILE A 76 -15.25 17.33 18.24
C ILE A 76 -16.76 17.56 18.37
N GLN A 77 -17.51 17.42 17.27
CA GLN A 77 -18.96 17.59 17.28
C GLN A 77 -19.69 16.52 18.10
N ILE A 78 -19.17 15.29 18.12
CA ILE A 78 -19.77 14.15 18.84
C ILE A 78 -19.45 14.20 20.35
N GLN A 79 -18.26 14.68 20.72
CA GLN A 79 -17.76 14.76 22.11
C GLN A 79 -18.75 15.28 23.18
N PRO A 80 -19.46 16.42 23.00
CA PRO A 80 -20.36 16.95 24.03
C PRO A 80 -21.55 16.03 24.32
N GLY A 81 -21.92 15.14 23.39
CA GLY A 81 -23.03 14.20 23.56
C GLY A 81 -22.73 13.02 24.48
N ILE A 82 -21.45 12.76 24.81
CA ILE A 82 -21.01 11.53 25.51
C ILE A 82 -20.84 11.73 27.03
N GLN A 83 -21.03 12.94 27.53
CA GLN A 83 -20.89 13.29 28.95
C GLN A 83 -22.10 12.88 29.82
N LEU A 84 -23.04 12.09 29.30
CA LEU A 84 -24.20 11.59 30.05
C LEU A 84 -24.10 10.09 30.33
N HIS A 85 -24.53 9.72 31.53
CA HIS A 85 -24.67 8.33 32.02
C HIS A 85 -25.51 7.42 31.10
N ASP A 86 -26.32 8.01 30.20
CA ASP A 86 -27.26 7.34 29.30
C ASP A 86 -26.95 7.59 27.82
N THR A 87 -25.70 7.47 27.39
CA THR A 87 -25.38 7.62 25.95
C THR A 87 -25.89 6.42 25.13
N PRO A 88 -26.60 6.64 24.01
CA PRO A 88 -27.00 5.55 23.12
C PRO A 88 -25.77 4.81 22.57
N LEU A 89 -25.80 3.48 22.59
CA LEU A 89 -24.72 2.61 22.08
C LEU A 89 -24.28 2.99 20.65
N LEU A 90 -25.22 3.40 19.79
CA LEU A 90 -24.92 3.78 18.41
C LEU A 90 -23.98 5.00 18.31
N ILE A 91 -24.10 5.97 19.23
CA ILE A 91 -23.25 7.17 19.24
C ILE A 91 -21.82 6.78 19.62
N LEU A 92 -21.66 5.94 20.65
CA LEU A 92 -20.35 5.41 21.05
C LEU A 92 -19.69 4.59 19.93
N VAL A 93 -20.46 3.75 19.23
CA VAL A 93 -19.97 2.98 18.08
C VAL A 93 -19.52 3.91 16.96
N ALA A 94 -20.27 4.97 16.65
CA ALA A 94 -19.89 5.93 15.63
C ALA A 94 -18.57 6.65 15.98
N GLU A 95 -18.39 7.09 17.23
CA GLU A 95 -17.15 7.71 17.69
C GLU A 95 -15.95 6.75 17.59
N CYS A 96 -16.11 5.50 18.03
CA CYS A 96 -15.07 4.49 17.90
C CYS A 96 -14.67 4.27 16.43
N LEU A 97 -15.65 4.15 15.53
CA LEU A 97 -15.39 3.98 14.11
C LEU A 97 -14.70 5.21 13.51
N LEU A 98 -15.02 6.43 13.96
CA LEU A 98 -14.31 7.64 13.54
C LEU A 98 -12.85 7.63 13.97
N TYR A 99 -12.54 7.28 15.23
CA TYR A 99 -11.14 7.16 15.67
C TYR A 99 -10.38 6.07 14.93
N VAL A 100 -11.01 4.93 14.64
CA VAL A 100 -10.42 3.88 13.81
C VAL A 100 -10.14 4.39 12.40
N SER A 101 -11.10 5.06 11.78
CA SER A 101 -10.94 5.62 10.43
C SER A 101 -9.81 6.66 10.35
N LEU A 102 -9.71 7.55 11.34
CA LEU A 102 -8.64 8.54 11.45
C LEU A 102 -7.27 7.88 11.60
N SER A 103 -7.18 6.87 12.48
CA SER A 103 -5.94 6.14 12.74
C SER A 103 -5.43 5.43 11.48
N LEU A 104 -6.33 4.79 10.72
CA LEU A 104 -6.00 4.14 9.45
C LEU A 104 -5.48 5.14 8.41
N THR A 105 -6.14 6.30 8.30
CA THR A 105 -5.72 7.37 7.38
C THR A 105 -4.38 7.98 7.77
N LEU A 106 -4.12 8.21 9.05
CA LEU A 106 -2.83 8.70 9.53
C LEU A 106 -1.70 7.67 9.30
N LEU A 107 -1.98 6.39 9.52
CA LEU A 107 -1.03 5.32 9.21
C LEU A 107 -0.74 5.26 7.71
N ALA A 108 -1.76 5.37 6.86
CA ALA A 108 -1.59 5.44 5.41
C ALA A 108 -0.74 6.64 4.97
N ALA A 109 -0.94 7.80 5.60
CA ALA A 109 -0.13 9.00 5.34
C ALA A 109 1.33 8.80 5.73
N LEU A 110 1.60 8.26 6.92
CA LEU A 110 2.96 7.97 7.37
C LEU A 110 3.66 6.98 6.43
N LEU A 111 2.97 5.91 6.04
CA LEU A 111 3.49 4.95 5.08
C LEU A 111 3.73 5.59 3.70
N ALA A 112 2.88 6.51 3.26
CA ALA A 112 3.08 7.22 2.00
C ALA A 112 4.34 8.12 2.02
N VAL A 113 4.63 8.80 3.14
CA VAL A 113 5.88 9.55 3.32
C VAL A 113 7.10 8.63 3.25
N LEU A 114 7.06 7.48 3.93
CA LEU A 114 8.13 6.48 3.86
C LEU A 114 8.29 5.92 2.44
N GLY A 115 7.17 5.65 1.75
CA GLY A 115 7.15 5.23 0.35
C GLY A 115 7.87 6.23 -0.55
N LYS A 116 7.65 7.53 -0.34
CA LYS A 116 8.37 8.59 -1.07
C LYS A 116 9.86 8.58 -0.79
N GLN A 117 10.27 8.43 0.47
CA GLN A 117 11.69 8.36 0.83
C GLN A 117 12.38 7.19 0.14
N TRP A 118 11.75 6.02 0.12
CA TRP A 118 12.28 4.84 -0.58
C TRP A 118 12.36 5.06 -2.10
N LEU A 119 11.35 5.69 -2.69
CA LEU A 119 11.32 6.01 -4.11
C LEU A 119 12.43 7.00 -4.52
N MET A 120 12.69 8.00 -3.67
CA MET A 120 13.80 8.93 -3.86
C MET A 120 15.15 8.23 -3.75
N TYR A 121 15.32 7.33 -2.78
CA TYR A 121 16.55 6.55 -2.61
C TYR A 121 16.84 5.66 -3.83
N TYR A 122 15.80 5.06 -4.41
CA TYR A 122 15.93 4.27 -5.65
C TYR A 122 16.45 5.13 -6.82
N SER A 123 15.91 6.34 -6.98
CA SER A 123 16.26 7.28 -8.06
C SER A 123 17.66 7.90 -7.94
N ALA A 124 18.18 8.04 -6.72
CA ALA A 124 19.49 8.65 -6.46
C ALA A 124 20.70 7.81 -6.96
N ALA A 125 20.46 6.67 -7.62
CA ALA A 125 21.48 5.72 -8.02
C ALA A 125 22.20 6.06 -9.34
N GLY A 126 23.48 6.44 -9.25
CA GLY A 126 24.48 6.00 -10.23
C GLY A 126 25.25 7.07 -11.02
N ASP A 127 26.05 7.89 -10.33
CA ASP A 127 26.98 8.84 -11.00
C ASP A 127 28.47 8.44 -10.95
N ARG A 128 28.83 7.34 -10.28
CA ARG A 128 30.24 6.93 -10.15
C ARG A 128 30.50 5.57 -10.82
N GLY A 129 31.59 5.48 -11.59
CA GLY A 129 32.07 4.23 -12.22
C GLY A 129 31.81 4.10 -13.72
N THR A 130 32.16 2.93 -14.28
CA THR A 130 31.94 2.60 -15.71
C THR A 130 30.45 2.41 -16.02
N ILE A 131 30.06 2.54 -17.30
CA ILE A 131 28.65 2.37 -17.72
C ILE A 131 28.15 0.95 -17.37
N GLU A 132 29.04 -0.04 -17.45
CA GLU A 132 28.75 -1.44 -17.17
C GLU A 132 28.50 -1.69 -15.67
N ALA A 133 29.39 -1.18 -14.81
CA ALA A 133 29.24 -1.31 -13.36
C ALA A 133 27.94 -0.66 -12.87
N ARG A 134 27.60 0.52 -13.43
CA ARG A 134 26.32 1.19 -13.16
C ARG A 134 25.12 0.39 -13.64
N GLY A 135 25.21 -0.20 -14.82
CA GLY A 135 24.15 -1.03 -15.39
C GLY A 135 23.86 -2.25 -14.52
N LEU A 136 24.90 -2.94 -14.05
CA LEU A 136 24.79 -4.09 -13.14
C LEU A 136 24.23 -3.72 -11.77
N GLU A 137 24.69 -2.62 -11.18
CA GLU A 137 24.18 -2.13 -9.89
C GLU A 137 22.68 -1.80 -9.98
N ARG A 138 22.27 -1.14 -11.07
CA ARG A 138 20.85 -0.83 -11.34
C ARG A 138 20.02 -2.07 -11.56
N GLN A 139 20.51 -3.04 -12.33
CA GLN A 139 19.81 -4.32 -12.51
C GLN A 139 19.61 -5.03 -11.16
N GLY A 140 20.63 -5.04 -10.29
CA GLY A 140 20.50 -5.61 -8.94
C GLY A 140 19.47 -4.89 -8.06
N LYS A 141 19.33 -3.56 -8.20
CA LYS A 141 18.26 -2.79 -7.54
C LYS A 141 16.89 -3.15 -8.09
N PHE A 142 16.74 -3.25 -9.41
CA PHE A 142 15.51 -3.69 -10.06
C PHE A 142 15.10 -5.10 -9.63
N ASP A 143 16.04 -6.05 -9.61
CA ASP A 143 15.81 -7.41 -9.13
C ASP A 143 15.37 -7.44 -7.67
N SER A 144 15.93 -6.54 -6.84
CA SER A 144 15.51 -6.35 -5.46
C SER A 144 14.08 -5.79 -5.37
N LEU A 145 13.72 -4.80 -6.19
CA LEU A 145 12.34 -4.28 -6.25
C LEU A 145 11.33 -5.39 -6.56
N GLN A 146 11.66 -6.27 -7.50
CA GLN A 146 10.79 -7.39 -7.86
C GLN A 146 10.72 -8.44 -6.74
N LYS A 147 11.87 -8.82 -6.17
CA LYS A 147 11.96 -9.79 -5.07
C LYS A 147 11.14 -9.36 -3.85
N TRP A 148 11.21 -8.08 -3.50
CA TRP A 148 10.48 -7.49 -2.37
C TRP A 148 9.04 -7.06 -2.72
N LYS A 149 8.62 -7.25 -3.97
CA LYS A 149 7.31 -6.79 -4.48
C LYS A 149 7.04 -5.33 -4.09
N PHE A 150 8.06 -4.48 -4.25
CA PHE A 150 8.01 -3.09 -3.79
C PHE A 150 6.80 -2.33 -4.35
N GLU A 151 6.47 -2.58 -5.60
CA GLU A 151 5.27 -2.05 -6.26
C GLU A 151 3.97 -2.40 -5.52
N THR A 152 3.83 -3.66 -5.08
CA THR A 152 2.70 -4.13 -4.30
C THR A 152 2.66 -3.44 -2.93
N VAL A 153 3.82 -3.23 -2.29
CA VAL A 153 3.92 -2.51 -1.02
C VAL A 153 3.41 -1.07 -1.16
N LEU A 154 3.83 -0.35 -2.20
CA LEU A 154 3.36 1.03 -2.45
C LEU A 154 1.84 1.09 -2.70
N GLN A 155 1.26 0.06 -3.32
CA GLN A 155 -0.18 -0.02 -3.56
C GLN A 155 -0.99 -0.26 -2.28
N ILE A 156 -0.40 -0.77 -1.19
CA ILE A 156 -1.09 -0.92 0.11
C ILE A 156 -1.48 0.44 0.69
N PHE A 157 -0.63 1.46 0.50
CA PHE A 157 -0.81 2.72 1.22
C PHE A 157 -2.10 3.44 0.81
N PRO A 158 -2.40 3.62 -0.49
CA PRO A 158 -3.69 4.16 -0.92
C PRO A 158 -4.89 3.28 -0.54
N LEU A 159 -4.72 1.96 -0.48
CA LEU A 159 -5.81 1.05 -0.10
C LEU A 159 -6.16 1.15 1.38
N LEU A 160 -5.17 1.31 2.25
CA LEU A 160 -5.39 1.54 3.66
C LEU A 160 -6.17 2.84 3.90
N LEU A 161 -5.85 3.89 3.14
CA LEU A 161 -6.59 5.16 3.12
C LEU A 161 -8.05 4.97 2.67
N GLN A 162 -8.27 4.22 1.58
CA GLN A 162 -9.63 3.93 1.09
C GLN A 162 -10.45 3.12 2.09
N PHE A 163 -9.84 2.16 2.78
CA PHE A 163 -10.52 1.42 3.84
C PHE A 163 -10.91 2.33 5.02
N GLY A 164 -10.01 3.24 5.42
CA GLY A 164 -10.34 4.29 6.40
C GLY A 164 -11.54 5.13 5.97
N LEU A 165 -11.61 5.53 4.70
CA LEU A 165 -12.74 6.28 4.14
C LEU A 165 -14.07 5.52 4.21
N LEU A 166 -14.07 4.21 3.93
CA LEU A 166 -15.27 3.37 4.03
C LEU A 166 -15.74 3.24 5.49
N VAL A 167 -14.80 3.05 6.43
CA VAL A 167 -15.11 3.01 7.87
C VAL A 167 -15.71 4.33 8.33
N PHE A 168 -15.17 5.46 7.88
CA PHE A 168 -15.73 6.79 8.16
C PHE A 168 -17.14 6.97 7.59
N ALA A 169 -17.39 6.51 6.37
CA ALA A 169 -18.73 6.58 5.78
C ALA A 169 -19.77 5.77 6.58
N ILE A 170 -19.38 4.60 7.12
CA ILE A 170 -20.21 3.83 8.06
C ILE A 170 -20.43 4.64 9.34
N ALA A 171 -19.36 5.16 9.94
CA ALA A 171 -19.44 5.94 11.19
C ALA A 171 -20.40 7.14 11.06
N LEU A 172 -20.25 7.88 9.96
CA LEU A 172 -21.11 9.03 9.63
C LEU A 172 -22.57 8.59 9.41
N SER A 173 -22.80 7.46 8.75
CA SER A 173 -24.15 6.91 8.55
C SER A 173 -24.83 6.56 9.88
N VAL A 174 -24.10 5.91 10.79
CA VAL A 174 -24.60 5.55 12.14
C VAL A 174 -24.91 6.80 12.94
N TYR A 175 -24.00 7.78 12.95
CA TYR A 175 -24.21 9.03 13.67
C TYR A 175 -25.41 9.81 13.13
N LEU A 176 -25.50 10.01 11.80
CA LEU A 176 -26.62 10.75 11.20
C LEU A 176 -27.96 10.05 11.42
N TRP A 177 -27.98 8.72 11.53
CA TRP A 177 -29.21 8.01 11.87
C TRP A 177 -29.76 8.42 13.25
N THR A 178 -28.89 8.77 14.20
CA THR A 178 -29.31 9.23 15.54
C THR A 178 -29.72 10.70 15.60
N VAL A 179 -29.28 11.53 14.63
CA VAL A 179 -29.52 12.98 14.63
C VAL A 179 -30.61 13.38 13.62
N HIS A 180 -30.47 12.96 12.35
CA HIS A 180 -31.37 13.32 11.26
C HIS A 180 -31.52 12.19 10.22
N HIS A 181 -32.63 11.45 10.28
CA HIS A 181 -32.91 10.31 9.40
C HIS A 181 -32.91 10.63 7.90
N ALA A 182 -33.37 11.82 7.49
CA ALA A 182 -33.37 12.21 6.07
C ALA A 182 -31.94 12.30 5.49
N LEU A 183 -31.02 12.93 6.22
CA LEU A 183 -29.60 13.00 5.83
C LEU A 183 -28.95 11.61 5.89
N ALA A 184 -29.31 10.81 6.89
CA ALA A 184 -28.82 9.45 7.02
C ALA A 184 -29.16 8.59 5.80
N ILE A 185 -30.39 8.63 5.30
CA ILE A 185 -30.81 7.86 4.11
C ILE A 185 -29.98 8.25 2.88
N ILE A 186 -29.73 9.55 2.69
CA ILE A 186 -28.90 10.05 1.58
C ILE A 186 -27.47 9.50 1.71
N VAL A 187 -26.85 9.65 2.88
CA VAL A 187 -25.47 9.21 3.12
C VAL A 187 -25.32 7.68 3.03
N ILE A 188 -26.31 6.92 3.54
CA ILE A 188 -26.34 5.45 3.43
C ILE A 188 -26.42 5.02 1.96
N SER A 189 -27.17 5.74 1.12
CA SER A 189 -27.27 5.44 -0.31
C SER A 189 -25.92 5.59 -1.02
N PHE A 190 -25.19 6.69 -0.77
CA PHE A 190 -23.84 6.88 -1.30
C PHE A 190 -22.85 5.85 -0.73
N THR A 191 -22.94 5.54 0.56
CA THR A 191 -22.09 4.54 1.22
C THR A 191 -22.29 3.16 0.59
N SER A 192 -23.54 2.76 0.34
CA SER A 192 -23.90 1.48 -0.29
C SER A 192 -23.35 1.39 -1.73
N LEU A 193 -23.40 2.49 -2.48
CA LEU A 193 -22.79 2.56 -3.82
C LEU A 193 -21.26 2.38 -3.76
N GLY A 194 -20.61 2.98 -2.75
CA GLY A 194 -19.19 2.79 -2.47
C GLY A 194 -18.85 1.32 -2.20
N PHE A 195 -19.59 0.66 -1.30
CA PHE A 195 -19.40 -0.78 -1.03
C PHE A 195 -19.66 -1.65 -2.26
N PHE A 196 -20.68 -1.32 -3.06
CA PHE A 196 -20.99 -2.04 -4.29
C PHE A 196 -19.84 -1.95 -5.31
N SER A 197 -19.31 -0.74 -5.54
CA SER A 197 -18.18 -0.55 -6.45
C SER A 197 -16.91 -1.25 -5.95
N TYR A 198 -16.60 -1.20 -4.64
CA TYR A 198 -15.49 -1.94 -4.05
C TYR A 198 -15.66 -3.45 -4.17
N SER A 199 -16.88 -3.95 -3.99
CA SER A 199 -17.21 -5.38 -4.16
C SER A 199 -17.08 -5.83 -5.61
N LEU A 200 -17.46 -4.98 -6.58
CA LEU A 200 -17.25 -5.25 -8.01
C LEU A 200 -15.76 -5.31 -8.35
N LEU A 201 -14.93 -4.45 -7.75
CA LEU A 201 -13.48 -4.50 -7.87
C LEU A 201 -12.89 -5.76 -7.24
N LEU A 202 -13.42 -6.24 -6.11
CA LEU A 202 -13.00 -7.52 -5.53
C LEU A 202 -13.46 -8.72 -6.37
N LEU A 203 -14.67 -8.67 -6.92
CA LEU A 203 -15.21 -9.73 -7.78
C LEU A 203 -14.43 -9.83 -9.09
N SER A 204 -14.02 -8.70 -9.67
CA SER A 204 -13.16 -8.67 -10.85
C SER A 204 -11.76 -9.25 -10.60
N ALA A 205 -11.33 -9.34 -9.33
CA ALA A 205 -10.09 -10.01 -8.91
C ALA A 205 -10.15 -11.54 -9.09
N VAL A 206 -11.35 -12.13 -9.05
CA VAL A 206 -11.56 -13.58 -9.15
C VAL A 206 -11.45 -14.07 -10.60
N PHE A 207 -11.76 -13.21 -11.57
CA PHE A 207 -11.63 -13.52 -12.98
C PHE A 207 -10.18 -13.25 -13.44
N LEU A 208 -9.44 -14.33 -13.67
CA LEU A 208 -8.01 -14.35 -14.03
C LEU A 208 -7.66 -13.58 -15.33
N GLU A 209 -8.65 -13.24 -16.15
CA GLU A 209 -8.52 -12.53 -17.43
C GLU A 209 -9.19 -11.14 -17.44
N SER A 210 -9.58 -10.62 -16.27
CA SER A 210 -10.27 -9.33 -16.24
C SER A 210 -9.35 -8.17 -16.64
N PRO A 211 -9.83 -7.21 -17.46
CA PRO A 211 -9.04 -6.07 -17.94
C PRO A 211 -8.70 -5.06 -16.83
N PHE A 212 -9.27 -5.26 -15.63
CA PHE A 212 -8.94 -4.50 -14.44
C PHE A 212 -7.62 -5.04 -13.91
N GLN A 213 -6.52 -4.32 -14.15
CA GLN A 213 -5.22 -4.58 -13.53
C GLN A 213 -5.40 -4.45 -12.01
N ASN A 214 -5.78 -5.55 -11.35
CA ASN A 214 -6.25 -5.47 -9.99
C ASN A 214 -5.06 -5.55 -9.01
N PRO A 215 -4.68 -4.43 -8.36
CA PRO A 215 -3.60 -4.46 -7.37
C PRO A 215 -3.94 -5.36 -6.17
N LEU A 216 -5.21 -5.73 -5.97
CA LEU A 216 -5.69 -6.54 -4.84
C LEU A 216 -5.29 -8.03 -4.93
N VAL A 217 -5.10 -8.60 -6.12
CA VAL A 217 -4.73 -10.02 -6.27
C VAL A 217 -3.37 -10.35 -5.64
N PRO A 218 -2.27 -9.61 -5.93
CA PRO A 218 -0.99 -9.83 -5.24
C PRO A 218 -1.04 -9.44 -3.76
N LEU A 219 -1.96 -8.55 -3.37
CA LEU A 219 -2.15 -8.13 -1.98
C LEU A 219 -2.85 -9.16 -1.11
N ILE A 220 -3.85 -9.86 -1.62
CA ILE A 220 -4.46 -10.98 -0.89
C ILE A 220 -3.40 -12.05 -0.59
N ALA A 221 -2.56 -12.38 -1.58
CA ALA A 221 -1.45 -13.31 -1.40
C ALA A 221 -0.39 -12.78 -0.39
N LEU A 222 -0.08 -11.49 -0.41
CA LEU A 222 0.84 -10.87 0.54
C LEU A 222 0.25 -10.78 1.96
N CYS A 223 -1.03 -10.43 2.10
CA CYS A 223 -1.76 -10.40 3.37
C CYS A 223 -1.81 -11.79 4.01
N PHE A 224 -1.95 -12.87 3.23
CA PHE A 224 -1.80 -14.23 3.74
C PHE A 224 -0.40 -14.51 4.32
N GLU A 225 0.67 -14.02 3.67
CA GLU A 225 2.03 -14.20 4.15
C GLU A 225 2.38 -13.28 5.35
N VAL A 226 1.88 -12.05 5.38
CA VAL A 226 2.06 -11.12 6.50
C VAL A 226 1.21 -11.54 7.71
N ALA A 227 0.00 -12.06 7.50
CA ALA A 227 -0.84 -12.62 8.56
C ALA A 227 -0.18 -13.85 9.20
N LYS A 228 0.47 -14.73 8.42
CA LYS A 228 1.32 -15.80 8.97
C LYS A 228 2.42 -15.21 9.88
N LEU A 229 3.15 -14.19 9.43
CA LEU A 229 4.22 -13.55 10.21
C LEU A 229 3.71 -12.87 11.49
N LEU A 230 2.60 -12.14 11.43
CA LEU A 230 1.95 -11.49 12.57
C LEU A 230 1.34 -12.49 13.57
N LEU A 231 0.98 -13.70 13.15
CA LEU A 231 0.57 -14.79 14.04
C LEU A 231 1.77 -15.55 14.63
N ILE A 232 2.86 -15.69 13.88
CA ILE A 232 4.08 -16.41 14.32
C ILE A 232 4.86 -15.60 15.37
N LEU A 233 4.96 -14.28 15.24
CA LEU A 233 5.68 -13.42 16.19
C LEU A 233 5.15 -13.46 17.64
N PRO A 234 3.83 -13.36 17.93
CA PRO A 234 3.30 -13.48 19.28
C PRO A 234 3.38 -14.92 19.81
N LEU A 235 3.25 -15.95 18.97
CA LEU A 235 3.45 -17.34 19.36
C LEU A 235 4.93 -17.65 19.70
N LEU A 236 5.86 -17.07 18.94
CA LEU A 236 7.31 -17.14 19.20
C LEU A 236 7.66 -16.40 20.50
N TYR A 237 7.09 -15.21 20.72
CA TYR A 237 7.22 -14.46 21.96
C TYR A 237 6.69 -15.24 23.16
N LEU A 238 5.52 -15.86 23.05
CA LEU A 238 4.92 -16.71 24.09
C LEU A 238 5.77 -17.96 24.38
N TYR A 239 6.30 -18.62 23.35
CA TYR A 239 7.20 -19.77 23.49
C TYR A 239 8.51 -19.39 24.20
N LEU A 240 9.13 -18.27 23.82
CA LEU A 240 10.33 -17.76 24.48
C LEU A 240 10.04 -17.35 25.92
N ALA A 241 8.93 -16.65 26.16
CA ALA A 241 8.49 -16.28 27.51
C ALA A 241 8.28 -17.52 28.39
N LEU A 242 7.66 -18.58 27.89
CA LEU A 242 7.50 -19.84 28.62
C LEU A 242 8.85 -20.54 28.86
N LYS A 243 9.71 -20.64 27.84
CA LYS A 243 11.03 -21.30 27.93
C LYS A 243 11.96 -20.61 28.94
N TYR A 244 11.93 -19.28 29.03
CA TYR A 244 12.78 -18.52 29.95
C TYR A 244 12.11 -18.20 31.31
N ALA A 245 10.77 -18.20 31.42
CA ALA A 245 10.08 -18.03 32.70
C ALA A 245 9.97 -19.32 33.53
N TYR A 246 10.01 -20.50 32.89
CA TYR A 246 9.95 -21.80 33.58
C TYR A 246 11.08 -22.02 34.61
N PRO A 247 12.37 -21.73 34.31
CA PRO A 247 13.43 -21.91 35.29
C PRO A 247 13.35 -20.93 36.48
N TYR A 248 12.75 -19.75 36.32
CA TYR A 248 12.66 -18.75 37.39
C TYR A 248 11.63 -19.13 38.48
N ARG A 249 10.50 -19.73 38.09
CA ARG A 249 9.46 -20.18 39.06
C ARG A 249 9.82 -21.46 39.81
N LEU A 250 10.66 -22.33 39.24
CA LEU A 250 11.11 -23.56 39.92
C LEU A 250 12.16 -23.25 40.99
N ILE A 251 13.06 -22.28 40.73
CA ILE A 251 14.12 -21.86 41.67
C ILE A 251 13.55 -21.14 42.89
N ASN A 252 12.48 -20.33 42.74
CA ASN A 252 11.83 -19.64 43.87
C ASN A 252 10.84 -20.51 44.67
N ARG A 253 10.52 -21.74 44.23
CA ARG A 253 9.75 -22.71 45.05
C ARG A 253 10.63 -23.67 45.85
N LEU A 254 11.93 -23.73 45.56
CA LEU A 254 12.91 -24.60 46.23
C LEU A 254 13.79 -23.84 47.23
N ARG A 255 13.46 -22.57 47.52
CA ARG A 255 14.01 -21.75 48.60
C ARG A 255 12.87 -21.36 49.52
#